data_AF-H1VP13-F1
#
_entry.id   AF-H1VP13-F1
#
_cell.length_a   1.000
_cell.length_b   1.000
_cell.length_c   1.000
_cell.angle_alpha   90.00
_cell.angle_beta   90.00
_cell.angle_gamma   90.00
#
_symmetry.space_group_name_H-M   'P 1'
#
loop_
_entity.id
_entity.type
_entity.pdbx_description
1 polymer ?
#
loop_
_entity_poly.entity_id
_entity_poly.type
_entity_poly.pdbx_seq_one_letter_code
_entity_poly.pdbx_strand_id
1 'polypeptide(L)'
;MKDLAGQLKLFTELENDAFTQRLLFRKVKKGFSEQAYELANTQQKLELLQAQVTNTAVRKRRAVQLDPNTKFANIKDIQQAQLKAGEKEDDAAESSDSEYPSEAESCIVVASRRSQ
;
A
#
# COMPACT_ATOMS: atom_id res chain seq x y z
N MET A 1 -15.93 18.73 31.58
CA MET A 1 -16.60 19.54 30.54
C MET A 1 -17.80 18.76 30.05
N LYS A 2 -18.99 19.37 29.96
CA LYS A 2 -20.18 18.67 29.46
C LYS A 2 -19.99 18.40 27.97
N ASP A 3 -20.26 17.16 27.54
CA ASP A 3 -20.23 16.78 26.13
C ASP A 3 -21.25 17.62 25.35
N LEU A 4 -20.77 18.29 24.29
CA LEU A 4 -21.58 19.19 23.47
C LEU A 4 -22.70 18.42 22.78
N ALA A 5 -22.46 17.17 22.39
CA ALA A 5 -23.48 16.31 21.79
C ALA A 5 -24.59 15.99 22.81
N GLY A 6 -24.21 15.67 24.05
CA GLY A 6 -25.15 15.50 25.16
C GLY A 6 -25.97 16.76 25.46
N GLN A 7 -25.35 17.94 25.46
CA GLN A 7 -26.05 19.21 25.64
C GLN A 7 -27.03 19.49 24.49
N LEU A 8 -26.63 19.22 23.24
CA LEU A 8 -27.50 19.39 22.08
C LEU A 8 -28.72 18.45 22.13
N LYS A 9 -28.53 17.22 22.60
CA LYS A 9 -29.60 16.23 22.77
C LYS A 9 -30.63 16.68 23.81
N LEU A 10 -30.17 17.10 24.99
CA LEU A 10 -31.03 17.62 26.06
C LEU A 10 -31.86 18.82 25.61
N PHE A 11 -31.30 19.73 24.81
CA PHE A 11 -32.04 20.88 24.27
C PHE A 11 -32.99 20.52 23.11
N THR A 12 -32.75 19.40 22.43
CA THR A 12 -33.71 18.89 21.43
C THR A 12 -34.92 18.27 22.12
N GLU A 13 -34.73 17.69 23.31
CA GLU A 13 -35.75 17.07 24.16
C GLU A 13 -36.50 18.11 25.02
N LEU A 14 -35.82 19.17 25.48
CA LEU A 14 -36.45 20.34 26.09
C LEU A 14 -37.11 21.19 24.99
N GLU A 15 -38.39 20.92 24.75
CA GLU A 15 -39.26 21.63 23.80
C GLU A 15 -39.45 23.11 24.22
N ASN A 16 -38.43 23.94 24.03
CA ASN A 16 -38.52 25.39 24.13
C ASN A 16 -38.87 25.96 22.75
N ASP A 17 -40.11 26.42 22.61
CA ASP A 17 -40.77 26.86 21.37
C ASP A 17 -40.26 28.22 20.83
N ALA A 18 -38.97 28.49 20.96
CA ALA A 18 -38.31 29.59 20.27
C ALA A 18 -37.75 29.04 18.95
N PHE A 19 -38.53 29.13 17.86
CA PHE A 19 -38.18 28.66 16.51
C PHE A 19 -36.74 29.01 16.07
N THR A 20 -36.22 30.15 16.53
CA THR A 20 -34.86 30.63 16.24
C THR A 20 -33.78 29.80 16.92
N GLN A 21 -33.96 29.35 18.16
CA GLN A 21 -32.97 28.55 18.90
C GLN A 21 -32.79 27.18 18.25
N ARG A 22 -33.89 26.50 17.91
CA ARG A 22 -33.86 25.20 17.20
C ARG A 22 -33.09 25.28 15.88
N LEU A 23 -33.28 26.37 15.12
CA LEU A 23 -32.57 26.58 13.86
C LEU A 23 -31.07 26.79 14.07
N LEU A 24 -30.67 27.58 15.08
CA LEU A 24 -29.26 27.78 15.42
C LEU A 24 -28.58 26.44 15.76
N PHE A 25 -29.18 25.60 16.61
CA PHE A 25 -28.58 24.31 16.98
C PHE A 25 -28.49 23.33 15.81
N ARG A 26 -29.48 23.33 14.91
CA ARG A 26 -29.39 22.55 13.66
C ARG A 26 -28.21 23.00 12.81
N LYS A 27 -27.97 24.32 12.69
CA LYS A 27 -26.81 24.87 11.97
C LYS A 27 -25.50 24.47 12.64
N VAL A 28 -25.42 24.57 13.96
CA VAL A 28 -24.25 24.14 14.73
C VAL A 28 -23.97 22.66 14.49
N LYS A 29 -24.98 21.79 14.65
CA LYS A 29 -24.86 20.36 14.38
C LYS A 29 -24.38 20.06 12.95
N LYS A 30 -24.92 20.78 11.96
CA LYS A 30 -24.53 20.64 10.56
C LYS A 30 -23.05 21.01 10.35
N GLY A 31 -22.61 22.15 10.89
CA GLY A 31 -21.21 22.58 10.80
C GLY A 31 -20.24 21.57 11.40
N PHE A 32 -20.56 21.00 12.56
CA PHE A 32 -19.74 19.94 13.15
C PHE A 32 -19.73 18.66 12.32
N SER A 33 -20.87 18.26 11.75
CA SER A 33 -20.91 17.07 10.88
C SER A 33 -20.08 17.25 9.61
N GLU A 34 -20.05 18.46 9.03
CA GLU A 34 -19.22 18.78 7.87
C GLU A 34 -17.73 18.70 8.23
N GLN A 35 -17.33 19.30 9.35
CA GLN A 35 -15.95 19.21 9.85
C GLN A 35 -15.52 17.77 10.15
N ALA A 36 -16.39 16.97 10.77
CA ALA A 36 -16.11 15.55 11.06
C ALA A 36 -15.95 14.74 9.76
N TYR A 37 -16.76 15.03 8.74
CA TYR A 37 -16.66 14.40 7.42
C TYR A 37 -15.35 14.77 6.72
N GLU A 38 -14.96 16.04 6.72
CA GLU A 38 -13.68 16.50 6.18
C GLU A 38 -12.51 15.84 6.90
N LEU A 39 -12.54 15.81 8.23
CA LEU A 39 -11.52 15.19 9.05
C LEU A 39 -11.38 13.70 8.70
N ALA A 40 -12.47 12.95 8.64
CA ALA A 40 -12.47 11.53 8.27
C ALA A 40 -11.86 11.31 6.87
N ASN A 41 -12.23 12.12 5.88
CA ASN A 41 -11.68 12.04 4.53
C ASN A 41 -10.17 12.32 4.51
N THR A 42 -9.70 13.31 5.27
CA THR A 42 -8.26 13.62 5.36
C THR A 42 -7.48 12.47 6.01
N GLN A 43 -8.02 11.86 7.07
CA GLN A 43 -7.42 10.70 7.73
C GLN A 43 -7.32 9.51 6.77
N GLN A 44 -8.41 9.20 6.06
CA GLN A 44 -8.41 8.14 5.05
C GLN A 44 -7.37 8.40 3.95
N LYS A 45 -7.25 9.64 3.47
CA LYS A 45 -6.25 10.00 2.46
C LYS A 45 -4.82 9.84 2.99
N LEU A 46 -4.57 10.20 4.25
CA LEU A 46 -3.27 10.00 4.88
C LEU A 46 -2.92 8.51 5.01
N GLU A 47 -3.88 7.68 5.42
CA GLU A 47 -3.68 6.23 5.52
C GLU A 47 -3.34 5.61 4.14
N LEU A 48 -4.07 6.00 3.09
CA LEU A 48 -3.79 5.55 1.73
C LEU A 48 -2.39 5.97 1.26
N LEU A 49 -1.98 7.22 1.52
CA LEU A 49 -0.65 7.70 1.17
C LEU A 49 0.44 6.98 1.97
N GLN A 50 0.20 6.74 3.26
CA GLN A 50 1.11 5.99 4.11
C GLN A 50 1.28 4.56 3.59
N ALA A 51 0.19 3.90 3.21
CA ALA A 51 0.22 2.59 2.58
C ALA A 51 0.99 2.61 1.24
N GLN A 52 0.88 3.69 0.45
CA GLN A 52 1.65 3.82 -0.78
C GLN A 52 3.15 3.96 -0.50
N VAL A 53 3.54 4.74 0.51
CA VAL A 53 4.94 4.92 0.91
C VAL A 53 5.52 3.60 1.44
N THR A 54 4.79 2.87 2.29
CA THR A 54 5.25 1.57 2.80
C THR A 54 5.37 0.55 1.66
N ASN A 55 4.39 0.47 0.77
CA ASN A 55 4.43 -0.43 -0.39
C ASN A 55 5.58 -0.09 -1.35
N THR A 56 5.87 1.19 -1.59
CA THR A 56 7.01 1.58 -2.43
C THR A 56 8.35 1.34 -1.75
N ALA A 57 8.44 1.51 -0.43
CA ALA A 57 9.63 1.14 0.35
C ALA A 57 9.93 -0.36 0.31
N VAL A 58 8.88 -1.21 0.31
CA VAL A 58 9.03 -2.68 0.23
C VAL A 58 9.28 -3.15 -1.21
N ARG A 59 8.70 -2.50 -2.22
CA ARG A 59 8.67 -3.01 -3.61
C ARG A 59 9.80 -2.51 -4.51
N LYS A 60 10.62 -1.55 -4.09
CA LYS A 60 11.89 -1.32 -4.81
C LYS A 60 12.77 -2.54 -4.60
N ARG A 61 12.86 -3.40 -5.62
CA ARG A 61 13.93 -4.42 -5.73
C ARG A 61 15.22 -3.74 -5.30
N ARG A 62 15.75 -4.12 -4.13
CA ARG A 62 16.79 -3.35 -3.44
C ARG A 62 18.03 -3.40 -4.32
N ALA A 63 18.36 -2.27 -4.93
CA ALA A 63 19.50 -2.16 -5.82
C ALA A 63 20.77 -2.43 -5.01
N VAL A 64 21.66 -3.25 -5.58
CA VAL A 64 22.99 -3.44 -5.03
C VAL A 64 23.68 -2.08 -5.06
N GLN A 65 24.11 -1.60 -3.90
CA GLN A 65 24.91 -0.37 -3.82
C GLN A 65 26.28 -0.67 -4.41
N LEU A 66 26.60 -0.05 -5.54
CA LEU A 66 27.88 -0.20 -6.23
C LEU A 66 28.79 0.99 -5.97
N ASP A 67 30.10 0.71 -5.92
CA ASP A 67 31.11 1.76 -5.95
C ASP A 67 31.01 2.48 -7.31
N PRO A 68 30.93 3.82 -7.34
CA PRO A 68 30.90 4.61 -8.58
C PRO A 68 32.03 4.28 -9.57
N ASN A 69 33.15 3.70 -9.11
CA ASN A 69 34.26 3.30 -9.98
C ASN A 69 34.11 1.91 -10.60
N THR A 70 33.06 1.16 -10.26
CA THR A 70 32.83 -0.21 -10.73
C THR A 70 31.64 -0.28 -11.71
N LYS A 71 31.82 -1.01 -12.82
CA LYS A 71 30.79 -1.11 -13.88
C LYS A 71 29.70 -2.14 -13.59
N PHE A 72 30.02 -3.19 -12.83
CA PHE A 72 29.13 -4.31 -12.53
C PHE A 72 29.22 -4.73 -11.06
N ALA A 73 28.12 -5.26 -10.53
CA ALA A 73 28.04 -5.82 -9.19
C ALA A 73 28.79 -7.14 -9.08
N ASN A 74 29.52 -7.33 -7.97
CA ASN A 74 30.13 -8.62 -7.67
C ASN A 74 29.19 -9.49 -6.84
N ILE A 75 29.42 -10.81 -6.81
CA ILE A 75 28.57 -11.77 -6.09
C ILE A 75 28.48 -11.43 -4.59
N LYS A 76 29.60 -10.98 -3.99
CA LYS A 76 29.65 -10.56 -2.59
C LYS A 76 28.78 -9.35 -2.30
N ASP A 77 28.71 -8.39 -3.22
CA ASP A 77 27.91 -7.17 -3.06
C ASP A 77 26.42 -7.52 -3.11
N ILE A 78 26.04 -8.46 -3.98
CA ILE A 78 24.67 -9.00 -4.07
C ILE A 78 24.29 -9.71 -2.76
N GLN A 79 25.15 -10.58 -2.23
CA GLN A 79 24.90 -11.29 -0.98
C GLN A 79 24.77 -10.34 0.21
N GLN A 80 25.66 -9.35 0.33
CA GLN A 80 25.58 -8.34 1.38
C GLN A 80 24.30 -7.49 1.27
N ALA A 81 23.88 -7.15 0.05
CA ALA A 81 22.63 -6.44 -0.17
C ALA A 81 21.41 -7.28 0.24
N GLN A 82 21.42 -8.58 -0.03
CA GLN A 82 20.37 -9.53 0.40
C GLN A 82 20.31 -9.70 1.94
N LEU A 83 21.46 -9.79 2.60
CA LEU A 83 21.54 -9.87 4.08
C LEU A 83 21.06 -8.58 4.75
N LYS A 84 21.53 -7.41 4.30
CA LYS A 84 21.04 -6.11 4.78
C LYS A 84 19.55 -5.93 4.50
N ALA A 85 19.05 -6.62 3.48
CA ALA A 85 17.64 -6.62 3.15
C ALA A 85 16.79 -7.53 4.05
N GLY A 86 17.40 -8.36 4.90
CA GLY A 86 16.66 -9.33 5.73
C GLY A 86 15.94 -10.40 4.90
N GLU A 87 16.39 -10.65 3.67
CA GLU A 87 15.74 -11.59 2.73
C GLU A 87 16.32 -13.02 2.83
N LYS A 88 17.45 -13.21 3.52
CA LYS A 88 18.04 -14.54 3.72
C LYS A 88 18.45 -14.77 5.17
N GLU A 89 17.81 -15.75 5.81
CA GLU A 89 18.49 -16.62 6.76
C GLU A 89 19.46 -17.51 5.98
N ASP A 90 20.63 -17.69 6.57
CA ASP A 90 21.83 -18.22 5.95
C ASP A 90 21.75 -19.76 5.90
N ASP A 91 21.10 -20.33 4.88
CA ASP A 91 21.27 -21.76 4.56
C ASP A 91 22.24 -21.91 3.40
N ALA A 92 23.52 -21.89 3.77
CA ALA A 92 24.58 -22.53 3.03
C ALA A 92 24.36 -24.06 3.05
N ALA A 93 23.46 -24.55 2.21
CA ALA A 93 23.41 -25.96 1.84
C ALA A 93 23.32 -26.05 0.33
N GLU A 94 24.44 -26.44 -0.27
CA GLU A 94 24.49 -26.96 -1.64
C GLU A 94 23.35 -27.96 -1.86
N SER A 95 22.41 -27.66 -2.74
CA SER A 95 21.61 -28.71 -3.38
C SER A 95 21.50 -28.39 -4.86
N SER A 96 22.49 -28.90 -5.58
CA SER A 96 22.44 -29.07 -7.02
C SER A 96 21.39 -30.13 -7.34
N ASP A 97 20.15 -29.73 -7.58
CA ASP A 97 19.19 -30.55 -8.31
C ASP A 97 18.93 -29.92 -9.68
N SER A 98 19.61 -30.49 -10.67
CA SER A 98 19.31 -30.31 -12.08
C SER A 98 18.00 -31.03 -12.39
N GLU A 99 16.87 -30.34 -12.30
CA GLU A 99 15.61 -30.85 -12.83
C GLU A 99 15.35 -30.17 -14.18
N TYR A 100 15.85 -30.81 -15.24
CA TYR A 100 15.50 -30.47 -16.61
C TYR A 100 13.99 -30.69 -16.79
N PRO A 101 13.18 -29.68 -17.13
CA PRO A 101 11.83 -29.96 -17.58
C PRO A 101 11.96 -30.55 -18.99
N SER A 102 11.66 -31.85 -19.12
CA SER A 102 11.43 -32.50 -20.41
C SER A 102 10.12 -31.95 -20.99
N GLU A 103 10.18 -30.74 -21.52
CA GLU A 103 9.10 -30.17 -22.33
C GLU A 103 9.22 -30.81 -23.71
N ALA A 104 8.34 -31.77 -23.98
CA ALA A 104 8.16 -32.35 -25.30
C ALA A 104 8.03 -31.22 -26.33
N GLU A 105 8.96 -31.16 -27.27
CA GLU A 105 8.99 -30.20 -28.36
C GLU A 105 7.69 -30.33 -29.19
N SER A 106 6.73 -29.44 -28.92
CA SER A 106 5.56 -29.21 -29.77
C SER A 106 6.02 -28.52 -31.07
N CYS A 107 6.67 -29.28 -31.95
CA CYS A 107 7.11 -28.80 -33.25
C CYS A 107 5.90 -28.55 -34.16
N ILE A 108 5.84 -27.37 -34.79
CA ILE A 108 4.88 -27.08 -35.85
C ILE A 108 5.52 -27.49 -37.19
N VAL A 109 4.90 -28.45 -37.87
CA VAL A 109 5.35 -28.89 -39.21
C VAL A 109 4.82 -27.92 -40.27
N VAL A 110 5.72 -27.27 -41.00
CA VAL A 110 5.39 -26.45 -42.18
C VAL A 110 5.61 -27.29 -43.44
N ALA A 111 4.53 -27.56 -44.18
CA ALA A 111 4.60 -28.30 -45.43
C ALA A 111 5.39 -27.51 -46.50
N SER A 112 6.42 -28.12 -47.10
CA SER A 112 7.11 -27.53 -48.25
C SER A 112 6.32 -27.79 -49.53
N ARG A 113 6.25 -26.77 -50.41
CA ARG A 113 5.64 -26.92 -51.73
C ARG A 113 6.59 -27.73 -52.62
N ARG A 114 6.07 -28.77 -53.27
CA ARG A 114 6.78 -29.45 -54.36
C ARG A 114 7.02 -28.43 -55.49
N SER A 115 8.28 -28.23 -55.88
CA SER A 115 8.57 -27.55 -57.14
C SER A 115 8.10 -28.43 -58.28
N GLN A 116 7.29 -27.87 -59.18
CA GLN A 116 7.05 -28.43 -60.50
C GLN A 116 8.30 -28.30 -61.36
#